data_AF-A0A2G9RUB1-F1
#
_entry.id   AF-A0A2G9RUB1-F1
#
_cell.length_a   1.000
_cell.length_b   1.000
_cell.length_c   1.000
_cell.angle_alpha   90.00
_cell.angle_beta   90.00
_cell.angle_gamma   90.00
#
_symmetry.space_group_name_H-M   'P 1'
#
loop_
_entity.id
_entity.type
_entity.pdbx_description
1 polymer ?
#
loop_
_entity_poly.entity_id
_entity_poly.type
_entity_poly.pdbx_seq_one_letter_code
_entity_poly.pdbx_strand_id
1 'polypeptide(L)'
;RIKQLIEIGFLNTASIRLFILDEADKLLEVGSFQEQINWIYSSLPANKQMLAVSATYPESLARALTTYMREPMFVRLNAADPSLLGLKQYYKVVNSYPLPHKTFEEKVQHLQELFSRIPFNQALVFSNLHS
;
A
#
# COMPACT_ATOMS: atom_id res chain seq x y z
N ARG A 1 4.66 -0.79 -17.44
CA ARG A 1 4.54 -1.84 -18.48
C ARG A 1 3.27 -1.73 -19.32
N ILE A 2 2.06 -1.71 -18.71
CA ILE A 2 0.79 -1.65 -19.48
C ILE A 2 0.74 -0.44 -20.43
N LYS A 3 1.04 0.77 -19.95
CA LYS A 3 1.15 1.97 -20.79
C LYS A 3 2.01 1.72 -22.04
N GLN A 4 3.23 1.21 -21.85
CA GLN A 4 4.14 0.90 -22.94
C GLN A 4 3.52 -0.05 -23.96
N LEU A 5 2.87 -1.15 -23.52
CA LEU A 5 2.23 -2.13 -24.41
C LEU A 5 1.11 -1.51 -25.27
N ILE A 6 0.40 -0.53 -24.73
CA ILE A 6 -0.61 0.24 -25.48
C ILE A 6 0.09 1.16 -26.48
N GLU A 7 1.13 1.89 -26.07
CA GLU A 7 1.88 2.81 -26.93
C GLU A 7 2.52 2.11 -28.14
N ILE A 8 3.07 0.90 -27.95
CA ILE A 8 3.67 0.11 -29.04
C ILE A 8 2.63 -0.68 -29.86
N GLY A 9 1.34 -0.56 -29.55
CA GLY A 9 0.24 -1.21 -30.28
C GLY A 9 0.07 -2.72 -30.03
N PHE A 10 0.79 -3.30 -29.07
CA PHE A 10 0.68 -4.72 -28.73
C PHE A 10 -0.56 -5.02 -27.88
N LEU A 11 -1.10 -4.03 -27.16
CA LEU A 11 -2.34 -4.16 -26.40
C LEU A 11 -3.42 -3.27 -27.01
N ASN A 12 -4.40 -3.90 -27.66
CA ASN A 12 -5.59 -3.21 -28.15
C ASN A 12 -6.59 -2.95 -27.02
N THR A 13 -6.94 -1.69 -26.80
CA THR A 13 -7.85 -1.25 -25.72
C THR A 13 -9.30 -1.09 -26.16
N ALA A 14 -9.61 -1.19 -27.46
CA ALA A 14 -10.91 -0.80 -28.02
C ALA A 14 -12.10 -1.57 -27.44
N SER A 15 -11.91 -2.82 -27.01
CA SER A 15 -12.94 -3.68 -26.43
C SER A 15 -12.93 -3.74 -24.90
N ILE A 16 -12.03 -3.00 -24.23
CA ILE A 16 -11.92 -3.03 -22.77
C ILE A 16 -13.14 -2.32 -22.15
N ARG A 17 -13.89 -3.07 -21.34
CA ARG A 17 -15.08 -2.58 -20.62
C ARG A 17 -14.90 -2.48 -19.10
N LEU A 18 -13.83 -3.04 -18.56
CA LEU A 18 -13.51 -3.05 -17.14
C LEU A 18 -12.10 -2.52 -16.90
N PHE A 19 -11.96 -1.60 -15.95
CA PHE A 19 -10.68 -1.07 -15.50
C PHE A 19 -10.55 -1.25 -13.99
N ILE A 20 -9.66 -2.14 -13.57
CA ILE A 20 -9.50 -2.54 -12.16
C ILE A 20 -8.15 -2.04 -11.66
N LEU A 21 -8.17 -1.28 -10.57
CA LEU A 21 -6.99 -0.93 -9.77
C LEU A 21 -6.98 -1.81 -8.53
N ASP A 22 -5.96 -2.66 -8.41
CA ASP A 22 -5.67 -3.41 -7.19
C ASP A 22 -4.57 -2.68 -6.41
N GLU A 23 -4.63 -2.72 -5.08
CA GLU A 23 -3.83 -1.87 -4.19
C GLU A 23 -3.88 -0.38 -4.60
N ALA A 24 -5.10 0.13 -4.77
CA ALA A 24 -5.32 1.46 -5.35
C ALA A 24 -4.67 2.59 -4.54
N ASP A 25 -4.52 2.43 -3.22
CA ASP A 25 -3.79 3.35 -2.34
C ASP A 25 -2.32 3.49 -2.75
N LYS A 26 -1.64 2.38 -3.05
CA LYS A 26 -0.24 2.36 -3.53
C LYS A 26 -0.09 2.84 -4.95
N LEU A 27 -1.07 2.58 -5.80
CA LEU A 27 -1.04 3.04 -7.19
C LEU A 27 -1.24 4.55 -7.32
N LEU A 28 -2.02 5.16 -6.44
CA LEU A 28 -2.43 6.57 -6.51
C LEU A 28 -1.78 7.46 -5.43
N GLU A 29 -0.84 6.93 -4.64
CA GLU A 29 -0.04 7.77 -3.73
C GLU A 29 0.88 8.73 -4.50
N VAL A 30 1.21 9.86 -3.86
CA VAL A 30 2.03 10.92 -4.48
C VAL A 30 3.39 10.36 -4.86
N GLY A 31 3.81 10.59 -6.11
CA GLY A 31 5.09 10.09 -6.63
C GLY A 31 5.06 8.64 -7.15
N SER A 32 3.90 7.99 -7.13
CA SER A 32 3.70 6.63 -7.68
C SER A 32 3.19 6.68 -9.13
N PHE A 33 2.26 5.78 -9.51
CA PHE A 33 1.84 5.53 -10.89
C PHE A 33 0.69 6.43 -11.40
N GLN A 34 0.35 7.50 -10.68
CA GLN A 34 -0.84 8.29 -10.97
C GLN A 34 -0.87 8.85 -12.40
N GLU A 35 0.27 9.34 -12.92
CA GLU A 35 0.35 9.86 -14.29
C GLU A 35 0.15 8.77 -15.34
N GLN A 36 0.73 7.59 -15.12
CA GLN A 36 0.59 6.46 -16.02
C GLN A 36 -0.85 5.93 -16.00
N ILE A 37 -1.51 5.93 -14.84
CA ILE A 37 -2.91 5.54 -14.68
C ILE A 37 -3.84 6.54 -15.39
N ASN A 38 -3.60 7.84 -15.23
CA ASN A 38 -4.34 8.89 -15.95
C ASN A 38 -4.27 8.69 -17.46
N TRP A 39 -3.06 8.40 -17.95
CA TRP A 39 -2.83 8.14 -19.37
C TRP A 39 -3.57 6.88 -19.82
N ILE A 40 -3.40 5.74 -19.12
CA ILE A 40 -4.06 4.48 -19.46
C ILE A 40 -5.57 4.68 -19.47
N TYR A 41 -6.13 5.27 -18.42
CA TYR A 41 -7.58 5.54 -18.30
C TYR A 41 -8.13 6.33 -19.49
N SER A 42 -7.37 7.30 -19.99
CA SER A 42 -7.72 8.12 -21.15
C SER A 42 -7.61 7.35 -22.48
N SER A 43 -6.74 6.36 -22.56
CA SER A 43 -6.60 5.45 -23.71
C SER A 43 -7.63 4.33 -23.75
N LEU A 44 -8.46 4.18 -22.72
CA LEU A 44 -9.55 3.19 -22.68
C LEU A 44 -10.87 3.79 -23.17
N PRO A 45 -11.78 2.97 -23.76
CA PRO A 45 -13.10 3.42 -24.18
C PRO A 45 -13.87 4.20 -23.11
N ALA A 46 -14.72 5.14 -23.53
CA ALA A 46 -15.54 5.94 -22.60
C ALA A 46 -16.54 5.07 -21.82
N ASN A 47 -17.10 4.04 -22.47
CA ASN A 47 -18.03 3.10 -21.86
C ASN A 47 -17.25 1.98 -21.14
N LYS A 48 -16.69 2.31 -19.97
CA LYS A 48 -15.99 1.38 -19.09
C LYS A 48 -16.49 1.51 -17.66
N GLN A 49 -16.57 0.39 -16.97
CA GLN A 49 -16.77 0.35 -15.53
C GLN A 49 -15.40 0.29 -14.85
N MET A 50 -15.26 1.03 -13.76
CA MET A 50 -14.04 1.04 -12.96
C MET A 50 -14.28 0.39 -11.60
N LEU A 51 -13.30 -0.36 -11.12
CA LEU A 51 -13.23 -0.88 -9.75
C LEU A 51 -11.88 -0.49 -9.14
N ALA A 52 -11.88 -0.06 -7.89
CA ALA A 52 -10.68 0.18 -7.11
C ALA A 52 -10.77 -0.68 -5.84
N VAL A 53 -9.82 -1.60 -5.69
CA VAL A 53 -9.69 -2.49 -4.54
C VAL A 53 -8.47 -2.04 -3.75
N SER A 54 -8.62 -1.92 -2.44
CA SER A 54 -7.55 -1.46 -1.56
C SER A 54 -7.82 -1.90 -0.13
N ALA A 55 -6.76 -2.27 0.59
CA ALA A 55 -6.84 -2.61 2.01
C ALA A 55 -7.01 -1.34 2.87
N THR A 56 -6.45 -0.21 2.45
CA THR A 56 -6.60 1.07 3.12
C THR A 56 -7.34 2.07 2.23
N TYR A 57 -8.04 3.02 2.85
CA TYR A 57 -8.79 4.04 2.12
C TYR A 57 -8.50 5.45 2.66
N PRO A 58 -7.27 5.98 2.46
CA PRO A 58 -6.91 7.32 2.89
C PRO A 58 -7.64 8.39 2.07
N GLU A 59 -7.70 9.61 2.59
CA GLU A 59 -8.37 10.72 1.92
C GLU A 59 -7.72 11.06 0.56
N SER A 60 -6.40 10.90 0.45
CA SER A 60 -5.67 11.06 -0.82
C SER A 60 -6.19 10.14 -1.92
N LEU A 61 -6.40 8.86 -1.59
CA LEU A 61 -7.00 7.88 -2.50
C LEU A 61 -8.43 8.30 -2.87
N ALA A 62 -9.23 8.70 -1.87
CA ALA A 62 -10.60 9.13 -2.10
C ALA A 62 -10.67 10.30 -3.10
N ARG A 63 -9.83 11.33 -2.91
CA ARG A 63 -9.73 12.48 -3.81
C ARG A 63 -9.29 12.06 -5.21
N ALA A 64 -8.28 11.21 -5.34
CA ALA A 64 -7.81 10.72 -6.63
C ALA A 64 -8.93 9.96 -7.38
N LEU A 65 -9.68 9.09 -6.69
CA LEU A 65 -10.74 8.29 -7.29
C LEU A 65 -11.93 9.12 -7.82
N THR A 66 -12.17 10.32 -7.27
CA THR A 66 -13.22 11.22 -7.79
C THR A 66 -12.99 11.65 -9.24
N THR A 67 -11.76 11.61 -9.74
CA THR A 67 -11.43 11.96 -11.13
C THR A 67 -11.78 10.85 -12.11
N TYR A 68 -11.82 9.59 -11.65
CA TYR A 68 -12.05 8.43 -12.50
C TYR A 68 -13.46 7.86 -12.40
N MET A 69 -14.10 7.98 -11.23
CA MET A 69 -15.39 7.35 -10.95
C MET A 69 -16.50 8.39 -10.83
N ARG A 70 -17.63 8.14 -11.47
CA ARG A 70 -18.88 8.90 -11.28
C ARG A 70 -19.78 8.08 -10.37
N GLU A 71 -20.19 8.67 -9.25
CA GLU A 71 -21.10 8.05 -8.27
C GLU A 71 -20.70 6.61 -7.86
N PRO A 72 -19.48 6.40 -7.31
CA PRO A 72 -19.01 5.07 -6.96
C PRO A 72 -19.82 4.46 -5.81
N MET A 73 -20.09 3.16 -5.91
CA MET A 73 -20.59 2.37 -4.79
C MET A 73 -19.44 1.97 -3.88
N PHE A 74 -19.58 2.24 -2.58
CA PHE A 74 -18.60 1.84 -1.57
C PHE A 74 -19.01 0.52 -0.93
N VAL A 75 -18.16 -0.50 -1.06
CA VAL A 75 -18.29 -1.77 -0.34
C VAL A 75 -17.15 -1.84 0.66
N ARG A 76 -17.46 -1.70 1.95
CA ARG A 76 -16.48 -1.78 3.04
C ARG A 76 -16.87 -2.94 3.95
N LEU A 77 -15.97 -3.91 4.09
CA LEU A 77 -16.13 -5.00 5.03
C LEU A 77 -15.78 -4.46 6.43
N ASN A 78 -16.77 -4.45 7.33
CA ASN A 78 -16.62 -4.17 8.77
C ASN A 78 -15.77 -2.94 9.16
N ALA A 79 -16.27 -1.74 8.86
CA ALA A 79 -15.62 -0.48 9.23
C ALA A 79 -15.57 -0.19 10.76
N ALA A 80 -16.36 -0.91 11.57
CA ALA A 80 -16.51 -0.66 13.00
C ALA A 80 -15.48 -1.41 13.87
N ASP A 81 -14.72 -2.35 13.29
CA ASP A 81 -13.82 -3.21 14.03
C ASP A 81 -12.43 -3.13 13.37
N PRO A 82 -11.56 -2.17 13.74
CA PRO A 82 -10.14 -2.24 13.43
C PRO A 82 -9.54 -3.35 14.29
N SER A 83 -9.94 -4.58 13.98
CA SER A 83 -9.84 -5.69 14.88
C SER A 83 -8.51 -6.37 14.57
N LEU A 84 -7.45 -5.83 15.16
CA LEU A 84 -6.30 -6.63 15.58
C LEU A 84 -6.70 -7.58 16.73
N LEU A 85 -7.94 -8.08 16.73
CA LEU A 85 -8.48 -9.04 17.68
C LEU A 85 -7.66 -10.32 17.53
N GLY A 86 -6.75 -10.54 18.48
CA GLY A 86 -5.81 -11.66 18.46
C GLY A 86 -4.33 -11.26 18.33
N LEU A 87 -4.01 -10.00 18.04
CA LEU A 87 -2.64 -9.51 18.06
C LEU A 87 -2.33 -8.83 19.40
N LYS A 88 -1.34 -9.35 20.13
CA LYS A 88 -0.79 -8.68 21.31
C LYS A 88 0.35 -7.76 20.87
N GLN A 89 0.17 -6.46 21.04
CA GLN A 89 1.17 -5.45 20.72
C GLN A 89 1.87 -4.97 21.98
N TYR A 90 3.20 -4.86 21.90
CA TYR A 90 4.06 -4.39 22.98
C TYR A 90 5.05 -3.37 22.43
N TYR A 91 5.51 -2.45 23.28
CA TYR A 91 6.58 -1.52 22.94
C TYR A 91 7.59 -1.44 24.08
N LYS A 92 8.85 -1.14 23.73
CA LYS A 92 9.89 -0.78 24.68
C LYS A 92 10.50 0.54 24.23
N VAL A 93 10.43 1.53 25.12
CA VAL A 93 11.08 2.82 24.91
C VAL A 93 12.59 2.62 25.10
N VAL A 94 13.37 3.06 24.13
CA VAL A 94 14.84 3.08 24.17
C VAL A 94 15.33 4.51 24.22
N ASN A 95 16.52 4.73 24.76
CA ASN A 95 17.06 6.06 24.89
C ASN A 95 17.48 6.59 23.51
N SER A 96 17.25 7.89 23.29
CA SER A 96 17.78 8.56 22.11
C SER A 96 19.19 9.05 22.42
N TYR A 97 20.18 8.51 21.70
CA TYR A 97 21.57 8.97 21.81
C TYR A 97 21.93 9.90 20.64
N PRO A 98 22.86 10.87 20.85
CA PRO A 98 23.38 11.71 19.78
C PRO A 98 24.03 10.92 18.64
N LEU A 99 24.59 9.75 18.96
CA LEU A 99 25.22 8.84 18.02
C LEU A 99 24.23 7.74 17.63
N PRO A 100 23.77 7.67 16.37
CA PRO A 100 22.75 6.71 15.94
C PRO A 100 23.13 5.24 16.19
N HIS A 101 24.42 4.90 16.13
CA HIS A 101 24.89 3.53 16.39
C HIS A 101 24.61 3.08 17.84
N LYS A 102 24.65 3.98 18.83
CA LYS A 102 24.35 3.63 20.22
C LYS A 102 22.89 3.25 20.42
N THR A 103 21.99 4.01 19.81
CA THR A 103 20.55 3.70 19.80
C THR A 103 20.29 2.37 19.09
N PHE A 104 21.02 2.09 18.00
CA PHE A 104 20.93 0.82 17.29
C PHE A 104 21.41 -0.37 18.14
N GLU A 105 22.57 -0.24 18.79
CA GLU A 105 23.11 -1.26 19.70
C GLU A 105 22.13 -1.58 20.84
N GLU A 106 21.54 -0.57 21.48
CA GLU A 106 20.53 -0.77 22.54
C GLU A 106 19.29 -1.52 22.01
N LYS A 107 18.81 -1.17 20.81
CA LYS A 107 17.69 -1.90 20.16
C LYS A 107 18.04 -3.35 19.87
N VAL A 108 19.25 -3.62 19.38
CA VAL A 108 19.73 -4.99 19.10
C VAL A 108 19.82 -5.80 20.39
N GLN A 109 20.35 -5.22 21.47
CA GLN A 109 20.40 -5.88 22.78
C GLN A 109 19.01 -6.27 23.29
N HIS A 110 18.03 -5.36 23.21
CA HIS A 110 16.66 -5.67 23.61
C HIS A 110 15.98 -6.70 22.70
N LEU A 111 16.26 -6.70 21.40
CA LEU A 111 15.76 -7.71 20.48
C LEU A 111 16.32 -9.10 20.81
N GLN A 112 17.61 -9.20 21.12
CA GLN A 112 18.25 -10.43 21.58
C GLN A 112 17.62 -10.92 22.90
N GLU A 113 17.40 -10.02 23.85
CA GLU A 113 16.70 -10.32 25.11
C GLU A 113 15.29 -10.89 24.84
N LEU A 114 14.53 -10.27 23.93
CA LEU A 114 13.20 -10.73 23.54
C LEU A 114 13.23 -12.13 22.95
N PHE A 115 14.13 -12.37 21.99
CA PHE A 115 14.28 -13.66 21.32
C PHE A 115 14.79 -14.77 22.24
N SER A 116 15.53 -14.43 23.30
CA SER A 116 15.96 -15.39 24.30
C SER A 116 14.84 -15.82 25.26
N ARG A 117 13.84 -14.97 25.47
CA ARG A 117 12.75 -15.20 26.43
C ARG A 117 11.49 -15.77 25.82
N ILE A 118 11.25 -15.48 24.54
CA ILE A 118 10.03 -15.88 23.85
C ILE A 118 10.41 -16.94 22.81
N PRO A 119 9.92 -18.19 22.94
CA PRO A 119 10.15 -19.19 21.90
C PRO A 119 9.40 -18.80 20.63
N PHE A 120 10.08 -18.93 19.49
CA PHE A 120 9.50 -18.72 18.16
C PHE A 120 10.08 -19.74 17.16
N ASN A 121 9.30 -20.10 16.14
CA ASN A 121 9.78 -20.95 15.05
C ASN A 121 10.49 -20.10 14.00
N GLN A 122 9.86 -18.99 13.61
CA GLN A 122 10.36 -18.01 12.65
C GLN A 122 9.94 -16.62 13.12
N ALA A 123 10.81 -15.64 12.91
CA ALA A 123 10.57 -14.25 13.28
C ALA A 123 10.95 -13.34 12.12
N LEU A 124 10.16 -12.29 11.89
CA LEU A 124 10.43 -11.23 10.93
C LEU A 124 10.80 -9.97 11.69
N VAL A 125 11.98 -9.41 11.41
CA VAL A 125 12.48 -8.18 12.04
C VAL A 125 12.58 -7.10 10.97
N PHE A 126 11.80 -6.04 11.11
CA PHE A 126 11.85 -4.88 10.22
C PHE A 126 12.86 -3.86 10.75
N SER A 127 13.71 -3.35 9.86
CA SER A 127 14.69 -2.29 10.16
C SER A 127 14.65 -1.24 9.07
N ASN A 128 14.71 0.03 9.44
CA ASN A 128 14.74 1.16 8.50
C ASN A 128 16.15 1.44 7.95
N LEU A 129 17.14 0.60 8.28
CA LEU A 129 18.49 0.73 7.75
C LEU A 129 18.54 0.10 6.35
N HIS A 130 18.50 0.95 5.33
CA HIS A 130 18.85 0.52 3.97
C HIS A 130 20.37 0.33 3.89
N SER A 131 20.78 -0.86 3.47
CA SER A 131 22.18 -1.17 3.13
C SER A 131 22.57 -0.48 1.83
#